data_AF-A0A956QE62-F1
#
_entry.id   AF-A0A956QE62-F1
#
_cell.length_a   1.000
_cell.length_b   1.000
_cell.length_c   1.000
_cell.angle_alpha   90.00
_cell.angle_beta   90.00
_cell.angle_gamma   90.00
#
_symmetry.space_group_name_H-M   'P 1'
#
loop_
_entity.id
_entity.type
_entity.pdbx_description
1 polymer ?
#
loop_
_entity_poly.entity_id
_entity_poly.type
_entity_poly.pdbx_seq_one_letter_code
_entity_poly.pdbx_strand_id
1 'polypeptide(L)'
;MDRYERFHRYFFTWHCRNFFNFRRAVSPQEWAYLEACFGLAQSEEAHDWGDGPHFSYYTYSHRVKDDQCNSTRLAYGTVAHPAQLAALARPLVESREIPLEPIYWQAPGCHFYMLGWDFQAEQFKVYFRLDDIEQLPTPRLRDLLSKSTLPRHRQGLVSFSFVGREPVEEKVYVYPTAGELPEGAYAQAHMITDQRGVVAQFDVSGDWSDRLNSLGGDLLERYSAMGQPLDTIAYHDYDDFTLYFPPRSK
;
A
#
# COMPACT_ATOMS: atom_id res chain seq x y z
N MET A 1 15.27 -1.40 21.99
CA MET A 1 14.34 -0.95 20.95
C MET A 1 15.11 -0.04 20.03
N ASP A 2 15.19 -0.38 18.74
CA ASP A 2 15.89 0.41 17.72
C ASP A 2 15.18 1.77 17.47
N ARG A 3 15.85 2.74 16.82
CA ARG A 3 15.25 4.03 16.46
C ARG A 3 14.01 3.84 15.58
N TYR A 4 14.10 2.99 14.55
CA TYR A 4 13.02 2.83 13.59
C TYR A 4 11.84 2.12 14.24
N GLU A 5 12.08 1.06 15.00
CA GLU A 5 11.02 0.40 15.77
C GLU A 5 10.25 1.39 16.66
N ARG A 6 10.94 2.30 17.36
CA ARG A 6 10.29 3.35 18.16
C ARG A 6 9.41 4.25 17.32
N PHE A 7 9.90 4.70 16.17
CA PHE A 7 9.16 5.57 15.27
C PHE A 7 7.89 4.89 14.74
N HIS A 8 8.00 3.67 14.23
CA HIS A 8 6.85 2.93 13.69
C HIS A 8 5.76 2.69 14.75
N ARG A 9 6.16 2.30 15.96
CA ARG A 9 5.22 2.15 17.10
C ARG A 9 4.57 3.47 17.49
N TYR A 10 5.36 4.55 17.54
CA TYR A 10 4.87 5.88 17.86
C TYR A 10 3.85 6.34 16.81
N PHE A 11 4.17 6.22 15.53
CA PHE A 11 3.30 6.65 14.45
C PHE A 11 2.02 5.82 14.35
N PHE A 12 2.12 4.49 14.51
CA PHE A 12 0.95 3.62 14.62
C PHE A 12 0.04 4.01 15.80
N THR A 13 0.64 4.30 16.96
CA THR A 13 -0.11 4.74 18.14
C THR A 13 -0.78 6.09 17.90
N TRP A 14 -0.08 7.03 17.25
CA TRP A 14 -0.64 8.32 16.87
C TRP A 14 -1.82 8.15 15.92
N HIS A 15 -1.70 7.34 14.87
CA HIS A 15 -2.82 7.07 13.96
C HIS A 15 -4.03 6.47 14.71
N CYS A 16 -3.78 5.50 15.61
CA CYS A 16 -4.82 4.87 16.41
C CYS A 16 -5.61 5.85 17.29
N ARG A 17 -4.98 6.94 17.72
CA ARG A 17 -5.60 7.98 18.57
C ARG A 17 -6.36 9.03 17.76
N ASN A 18 -5.94 9.29 16.52
CA ASN A 18 -6.45 10.41 15.73
C ASN A 18 -7.48 10.00 14.68
N PHE A 19 -7.48 8.74 14.22
CA PHE A 19 -8.34 8.31 13.11
C PHE A 19 -9.09 7.01 13.38
N PHE A 20 -8.39 5.88 13.51
CA PHE A 20 -9.02 4.59 13.73
C PHE A 20 -8.15 3.69 14.61
N ASN A 21 -8.75 3.13 15.66
CA ASN A 21 -8.05 2.35 16.66
C ASN A 21 -7.77 0.90 16.20
N PHE A 22 -6.80 0.75 15.30
CA PHE A 22 -6.38 -0.55 14.79
C PHE A 22 -5.99 -1.52 15.89
N ARG A 23 -5.37 -1.03 16.98
CA ARG A 23 -4.94 -1.87 18.12
C ARG A 23 -6.09 -2.68 18.72
N ARG A 24 -7.32 -2.14 18.70
CA ARG A 24 -8.53 -2.82 19.18
C ARG A 24 -9.22 -3.67 18.12
N ALA A 25 -8.97 -3.40 16.84
CA ALA A 25 -9.65 -4.04 15.71
C ALA A 25 -8.91 -5.30 15.24
N VAL A 26 -7.58 -5.33 15.35
CA VAL A 26 -6.75 -6.48 14.98
C VAL A 26 -6.84 -7.61 16.01
N SER A 27 -6.78 -8.84 15.53
CA SER A 27 -6.61 -10.04 16.36
C SER A 27 -5.21 -10.09 17.02
N PRO A 28 -5.01 -10.95 18.04
CA PRO A 28 -3.68 -11.15 18.63
C PRO A 28 -2.60 -11.57 17.63
N GLN A 29 -2.94 -12.37 16.63
CA GLN A 29 -2.00 -12.83 15.61
C GLN A 29 -1.62 -11.72 14.62
N GLU A 30 -2.60 -10.91 14.21
CA GLU A 30 -2.35 -9.70 13.39
C GLU A 30 -1.53 -8.67 14.14
N TRP A 31 -1.77 -8.51 15.44
CA TRP A 31 -0.92 -7.68 16.28
C TRP A 31 0.52 -8.19 16.34
N ALA A 32 0.72 -9.49 16.55
CA ALA A 32 2.06 -10.09 16.55
C ALA A 32 2.78 -9.88 15.20
N TYR A 33 2.06 -9.95 14.08
CA TYR A 33 2.61 -9.62 12.76
C TYR A 33 3.05 -8.15 12.67
N LEU A 34 2.20 -7.20 13.09
CA LEU A 34 2.53 -5.77 13.07
C LEU A 34 3.75 -5.46 13.95
N GLU A 35 3.81 -6.04 15.15
CA GLU A 35 4.95 -5.91 16.06
C GLU A 35 6.25 -6.41 15.43
N ALA A 36 6.19 -7.54 14.73
CA ALA A 36 7.34 -8.04 14.00
C ALA A 36 7.75 -7.11 12.86
N CYS A 37 6.80 -6.54 12.11
CA CYS A 37 7.11 -5.51 11.10
C CYS A 37 7.82 -4.31 11.71
N PHE A 38 7.40 -3.82 12.88
CA PHE A 38 8.06 -2.71 13.57
C PHE A 38 9.51 -3.06 13.93
N GLY A 39 9.75 -4.29 14.41
CA GLY A 39 11.10 -4.77 14.74
C GLY A 39 12.01 -5.01 13.52
N LEU A 40 11.43 -5.21 12.34
CA LEU A 40 12.15 -5.40 11.07
C LEU A 40 12.38 -4.11 10.29
N ALA A 41 11.81 -3.00 10.73
CA ALA A 41 11.98 -1.71 10.06
C ALA A 41 13.43 -1.24 10.13
N GLN A 42 13.97 -0.82 8.98
CA GLN A 42 15.32 -0.25 8.86
C GLN A 42 15.32 1.23 8.44
N SER A 43 14.14 1.81 8.28
CA SER A 43 13.95 3.21 7.91
C SER A 43 12.60 3.71 8.46
N GLU A 44 12.48 5.04 8.58
CA GLU A 44 11.21 5.74 8.78
C GLU A 44 10.43 5.85 7.46
N GLU A 45 11.15 5.72 6.34
CA GLU A 45 10.72 5.97 4.96
C GLU A 45 10.79 4.69 4.10
N ALA A 46 10.50 4.85 2.80
CA ALA A 46 10.62 3.80 1.81
C ALA A 46 12.08 3.36 1.57
N HIS A 47 12.21 2.20 0.91
CA HIS A 47 13.50 1.71 0.43
C HIS A 47 13.52 1.57 -1.08
N ASP A 48 14.71 1.82 -1.62
CA ASP A 48 15.06 1.52 -2.99
C ASP A 48 15.01 0.01 -3.21
N TRP A 49 14.51 -0.37 -4.37
CA TRP A 49 14.63 -1.72 -4.86
C TRP A 49 15.30 -1.69 -6.23
N GLY A 50 16.63 -1.76 -6.26
CA GLY A 50 17.38 -1.58 -7.51
C GLY A 50 17.11 -0.20 -8.12
N ASP A 51 16.98 -0.14 -9.44
CA ASP A 51 16.75 1.10 -10.20
C ASP A 51 15.25 1.44 -10.39
N GLY A 52 14.36 0.75 -9.68
CA GLY A 52 12.92 0.92 -9.82
C GLY A 52 12.28 1.79 -8.74
N PRO A 53 10.94 1.73 -8.62
CA PRO A 53 10.19 2.61 -7.74
C PRO A 53 10.51 2.34 -6.27
N HIS A 54 10.42 3.38 -5.43
CA HIS A 54 10.55 3.25 -3.99
C HIS A 54 9.33 2.51 -3.41
N PHE A 55 9.57 1.61 -2.46
CA PHE A 55 8.54 0.82 -1.79
C PHE A 55 8.52 1.13 -0.29
N SER A 56 7.38 1.59 0.23
CA SER A 56 7.22 1.91 1.65
C SER A 56 7.10 0.66 2.51
N TYR A 57 7.59 0.70 3.75
CA TYR A 57 7.35 -0.40 4.71
C TYR A 57 5.89 -0.51 5.13
N TYR A 58 5.16 0.59 5.01
CA TYR A 58 3.82 0.71 5.50
C TYR A 58 3.08 1.81 4.76
N THR A 59 1.77 1.77 4.84
CA THR A 59 0.91 2.86 4.41
C THR A 59 -0.31 2.96 5.29
N TYR A 60 -0.72 4.19 5.59
CA TYR A 60 -2.04 4.55 6.05
C TYR A 60 -2.74 5.27 4.90
N SER A 61 -4.00 4.95 4.65
CA SER A 61 -4.74 5.61 3.59
C SER A 61 -6.12 6.07 4.02
N HIS A 62 -6.53 7.19 3.43
CA HIS A 62 -7.82 7.82 3.67
C HIS A 62 -8.56 7.91 2.35
N ARG A 63 -9.68 7.20 2.23
CA ARG A 63 -10.59 7.35 1.08
C ARG A 63 -11.61 8.41 1.45
N VAL A 64 -11.60 9.52 0.73
CA VAL A 64 -12.63 10.55 0.82
C VAL A 64 -13.60 10.36 -0.34
N LYS A 65 -14.89 10.43 0.00
CA LYS A 65 -15.98 10.51 -0.97
C LYS A 65 -17.04 11.45 -0.39
N ASP A 66 -17.26 12.57 -1.05
CA ASP A 66 -18.12 13.64 -0.57
C ASP A 66 -17.63 14.10 0.83
N ASP A 67 -18.50 14.11 1.84
CA ASP A 67 -18.21 14.46 3.23
C ASP A 67 -17.75 13.26 4.10
N GLN A 68 -17.55 12.08 3.50
CA GLN A 68 -17.21 10.86 4.22
C GLN A 68 -15.73 10.48 4.06
N CYS A 69 -15.12 9.98 5.15
CA CYS A 69 -13.75 9.49 5.15
C CYS A 69 -13.66 8.06 5.69
N ASN A 70 -13.15 7.12 4.89
CA ASN A 70 -12.68 5.83 5.38
C ASN A 70 -11.18 5.93 5.73
N SER A 71 -10.90 6.02 7.03
CA SER A 71 -9.55 6.03 7.62
C SER A 71 -9.14 4.68 8.22
N THR A 72 -9.83 3.60 7.86
CA THR A 72 -9.64 2.26 8.43
C THR A 72 -8.68 1.40 7.62
N ARG A 73 -7.86 2.05 6.77
CA ARG A 73 -7.00 1.38 5.80
C ARG A 73 -5.54 1.48 6.20
N LEU A 74 -4.90 0.33 6.41
CA LEU A 74 -3.47 0.24 6.69
C LEU A 74 -2.84 -0.91 5.89
N ALA A 75 -1.56 -0.80 5.55
CA ALA A 75 -0.75 -1.95 5.18
C ALA A 75 0.63 -1.85 5.81
N TYR A 76 1.23 -2.99 6.15
CA TYR A 76 2.54 -3.08 6.81
C TYR A 76 3.30 -4.31 6.33
N GLY A 77 4.60 -4.15 6.16
CA GLY A 77 5.52 -5.21 5.77
C GLY A 77 6.97 -4.75 5.76
N THR A 78 7.76 -5.25 4.81
CA THR A 78 9.18 -4.90 4.66
C THR A 78 9.70 -5.17 3.25
N VAL A 79 10.58 -4.28 2.82
CA VAL A 79 11.36 -4.44 1.58
C VAL A 79 12.65 -5.24 1.85
N ALA A 80 13.27 -5.04 3.00
CA ALA A 80 14.60 -5.54 3.32
C ALA A 80 14.62 -7.02 3.75
N HIS A 81 13.54 -7.50 4.38
CA HIS A 81 13.49 -8.86 4.95
C HIS A 81 12.30 -9.70 4.43
N PRO A 82 12.12 -9.85 3.11
CA PRO A 82 10.92 -10.46 2.53
C PRO A 82 10.72 -11.92 2.96
N ALA A 83 11.79 -12.72 3.05
CA ALA A 83 11.71 -14.13 3.47
C ALA A 83 11.29 -14.27 4.94
N GLN A 84 11.87 -13.45 5.83
CA GLN A 84 11.51 -13.46 7.25
C GLN A 84 10.05 -13.02 7.45
N LEU A 85 9.62 -12.00 6.71
CA LEU A 85 8.24 -11.54 6.76
C LEU A 85 7.26 -12.57 6.19
N ALA A 86 7.62 -13.26 5.09
CA ALA A 86 6.79 -14.32 4.52
C ALA A 86 6.51 -15.43 5.54
N ALA A 87 7.53 -15.84 6.31
CA ALA A 87 7.39 -16.84 7.36
C ALA A 87 6.42 -16.42 8.48
N LEU A 88 6.32 -15.12 8.76
CA LEU A 88 5.38 -14.55 9.73
C LEU A 88 3.97 -14.39 9.14
N ALA A 89 3.88 -14.00 7.88
CA ALA A 89 2.60 -13.76 7.20
C ALA A 89 1.86 -15.06 6.89
N ARG A 90 2.56 -16.12 6.47
CA ARG A 90 1.94 -17.37 6.01
C ARG A 90 0.99 -17.98 7.04
N PRO A 91 1.36 -18.18 8.32
CA PRO A 91 0.43 -18.72 9.32
C PRO A 91 -0.81 -17.84 9.52
N LEU A 92 -0.69 -16.53 9.30
CA LEU A 92 -1.81 -15.59 9.42
C LEU A 92 -2.75 -15.71 8.22
N VAL A 93 -2.20 -15.74 7.01
CA VAL A 93 -2.97 -15.97 5.77
C VAL A 93 -3.70 -17.32 5.84
N GLU A 94 -3.01 -18.37 6.31
CA GLU A 94 -3.58 -19.71 6.52
C GLU A 94 -4.67 -19.73 7.58
N SER A 95 -4.48 -19.05 8.71
CA SER A 95 -5.50 -18.97 9.78
C SER A 95 -6.79 -18.27 9.35
N ARG A 96 -6.71 -17.38 8.35
CA ARG A 96 -7.86 -16.71 7.73
C ARG A 96 -8.48 -17.51 6.59
N GLU A 97 -7.91 -18.68 6.28
CA GLU A 97 -8.35 -19.57 5.21
C GLU A 97 -8.44 -18.87 3.85
N ILE A 98 -7.49 -17.96 3.60
CA ILE A 98 -7.39 -17.20 2.36
C ILE A 98 -6.91 -18.14 1.25
N PRO A 99 -7.65 -18.28 0.13
CA PRO A 99 -7.32 -19.21 -0.95
C PRO A 99 -6.25 -18.63 -1.89
N LEU A 100 -5.08 -18.30 -1.34
CA LEU A 100 -3.98 -17.76 -2.12
C LEU A 100 -3.17 -18.90 -2.76
N GLU A 101 -2.96 -18.82 -4.08
CA GLU A 101 -2.24 -19.86 -4.81
C GLU A 101 -0.79 -20.02 -4.31
N PRO A 102 -0.29 -21.26 -4.11
CA PRO A 102 1.07 -21.50 -3.61
C PRO A 102 2.17 -20.86 -4.45
N ILE A 103 1.92 -20.64 -5.75
CA ILE A 103 2.90 -20.10 -6.69
C ILE A 103 3.43 -18.72 -6.26
N TYR A 104 2.61 -17.87 -5.64
CA TYR A 104 3.05 -16.53 -5.20
C TYR A 104 4.10 -16.57 -4.10
N TRP A 105 4.18 -17.67 -3.33
CA TRP A 105 5.18 -17.84 -2.28
C TRP A 105 6.47 -18.49 -2.77
N GLN A 106 6.47 -19.10 -3.96
CA GLN A 106 7.51 -20.00 -4.42
C GLN A 106 8.14 -19.56 -5.74
N ALA A 107 7.43 -18.76 -6.54
CA ALA A 107 7.89 -18.32 -7.83
C ALA A 107 9.18 -17.49 -7.70
N PRO A 108 10.23 -17.82 -8.48
CA PRO A 108 11.42 -16.98 -8.58
C PRO A 108 11.05 -15.55 -8.95
N GLY A 109 11.66 -14.58 -8.26
CA GLY A 109 11.39 -13.16 -8.47
C GLY A 109 10.05 -12.65 -7.93
N CYS A 110 9.28 -13.48 -7.22
CA CYS A 110 8.08 -13.09 -6.49
C CYS A 110 8.35 -13.09 -4.99
N HIS A 111 8.33 -11.91 -4.40
CA HIS A 111 8.71 -11.69 -3.00
C HIS A 111 7.49 -11.25 -2.21
N PHE A 112 7.19 -11.92 -1.10
CA PHE A 112 6.19 -11.42 -0.15
C PHE A 112 6.57 -10.02 0.32
N TYR A 113 5.60 -9.12 0.38
CA TYR A 113 5.88 -7.71 0.68
C TYR A 113 5.16 -7.21 1.92
N MET A 114 3.84 -7.30 1.98
CA MET A 114 3.05 -6.78 3.10
C MET A 114 1.67 -7.42 3.19
N LEU A 115 1.04 -7.24 4.35
CA LEU A 115 -0.39 -7.44 4.53
C LEU A 115 -1.08 -6.07 4.65
N GLY A 116 -2.35 -6.01 4.20
CA GLY A 116 -3.18 -4.83 4.33
C GLY A 116 -4.58 -5.14 4.84
N TRP A 117 -5.19 -4.11 5.41
CA TRP A 117 -6.51 -4.14 6.03
C TRP A 117 -7.32 -2.95 5.55
N ASP A 118 -8.63 -3.16 5.37
CA ASP A 118 -9.66 -2.13 5.26
C ASP A 118 -10.82 -2.58 6.14
N PHE A 119 -10.88 -2.09 7.38
CA PHE A 119 -11.85 -2.62 8.35
C PHE A 119 -13.29 -2.22 8.02
N GLN A 120 -13.49 -1.03 7.45
CA GLN A 120 -14.81 -0.58 7.03
C GLN A 120 -15.36 -1.41 5.87
N ALA A 121 -14.50 -1.84 4.93
CA ALA A 121 -14.88 -2.71 3.83
C ALA A 121 -14.72 -4.21 4.13
N GLU A 122 -14.31 -4.57 5.36
CA GLU A 122 -13.99 -5.93 5.80
C GLU A 122 -12.96 -6.64 4.89
N GLN A 123 -12.06 -5.88 4.26
CA GLN A 123 -11.08 -6.44 3.34
C GLN A 123 -9.77 -6.77 4.03
N PHE A 124 -9.24 -7.94 3.68
CA PHE A 124 -7.86 -8.35 3.95
C PHE A 124 -7.08 -8.44 2.65
N LYS A 125 -5.86 -7.94 2.63
CA LYS A 125 -5.05 -7.78 1.42
C LYS A 125 -3.68 -8.43 1.57
N VAL A 126 -3.24 -9.12 0.52
CA VAL A 126 -1.92 -9.76 0.47
C VAL A 126 -1.15 -9.20 -0.72
N TYR A 127 0.07 -8.74 -0.48
CA TYR A 127 0.88 -8.04 -1.47
C TYR A 127 2.17 -8.80 -1.78
N PHE A 128 2.49 -8.89 -3.07
CA PHE A 128 3.74 -9.45 -3.56
C PHE A 128 4.42 -8.45 -4.48
N ARG A 129 5.74 -8.44 -4.37
CA ARG A 129 6.67 -7.63 -5.11
C ARG A 129 7.29 -8.50 -6.20
N LEU A 130 7.45 -7.95 -7.40
CA LEU A 130 7.94 -8.69 -8.57
C LEU A 130 9.21 -8.05 -9.11
N ASP A 131 10.27 -8.84 -9.28
CA ASP A 131 11.50 -8.41 -9.96
C ASP A 131 11.23 -8.08 -11.44
N ASP A 132 10.30 -8.81 -12.06
CA ASP A 132 9.91 -8.65 -13.46
C ASP A 132 8.41 -8.90 -13.66
N ILE A 133 7.66 -7.82 -13.88
CA ILE A 133 6.21 -7.80 -14.08
C ILE A 133 5.80 -8.50 -15.37
N GLU A 134 6.69 -8.63 -16.34
CA GLU A 134 6.43 -9.38 -17.57
C GLU A 134 6.45 -10.90 -17.32
N GLN A 135 6.94 -11.35 -16.16
CA GLN A 135 6.96 -12.76 -15.72
C GLN A 135 5.87 -13.07 -14.68
N LEU A 136 4.74 -12.37 -14.74
CA LEU A 136 3.60 -12.63 -13.86
C LEU A 136 3.21 -14.12 -13.88
N PRO A 137 3.01 -14.74 -12.69
CA PRO A 137 2.91 -16.20 -12.59
C PRO A 137 1.62 -16.76 -13.21
N THR A 138 0.52 -15.98 -13.23
CA THR A 138 -0.80 -16.47 -13.66
C THR A 138 -1.31 -15.77 -14.92
N PRO A 139 -2.09 -16.47 -15.78
CA PRO A 139 -2.71 -15.86 -16.96
C PRO A 139 -3.62 -14.67 -16.64
N ARG A 140 -4.35 -14.71 -15.51
CA ARG A 140 -5.28 -13.65 -15.09
C ARG A 140 -4.54 -12.33 -14.83
N LEU A 141 -3.40 -12.36 -14.13
CA LEU A 141 -2.62 -11.15 -13.90
C LEU A 141 -1.97 -10.64 -15.19
N ARG A 142 -1.57 -11.53 -16.10
CA ARG A 142 -1.07 -11.13 -17.44
C ARG A 142 -2.14 -10.42 -18.26
N ASP A 143 -3.39 -10.88 -18.20
CA ASP A 143 -4.53 -10.19 -18.82
C ASP A 143 -4.71 -8.79 -18.24
N LEU A 144 -4.65 -8.63 -16.91
CA LEU A 144 -4.67 -7.31 -16.28
C LEU A 144 -3.52 -6.43 -16.79
N LEU A 145 -2.28 -6.92 -16.78
CA LEU A 145 -1.11 -6.17 -17.24
C LEU A 145 -1.27 -5.64 -18.67
N SER A 146 -1.89 -6.43 -19.55
CA SER A 146 -2.10 -6.08 -20.96
C SER A 146 -2.96 -4.83 -21.17
N LYS A 147 -3.76 -4.45 -20.16
CA LYS A 147 -4.60 -3.23 -20.20
C LYS A 147 -3.80 -1.94 -20.06
N SER A 148 -2.54 -2.01 -19.60
CA SER A 148 -1.65 -0.86 -19.58
C SER A 148 -0.71 -0.88 -20.78
N THR A 149 -0.74 0.22 -21.55
CA THR A 149 -0.01 0.39 -22.80
C THR A 149 1.25 1.26 -22.66
N LEU A 150 1.44 1.93 -21.52
CA LEU A 150 2.59 2.81 -21.32
C LEU A 150 3.89 2.01 -21.11
N PRO A 151 5.04 2.53 -21.60
CA PRO A 151 6.35 2.08 -21.16
C PRO A 151 6.46 2.14 -19.64
N ARG A 152 7.06 1.12 -19.03
CA ARG A 152 7.06 0.91 -17.57
C ARG A 152 8.35 0.29 -17.08
N HIS A 153 8.64 0.47 -15.80
CA HIS A 153 9.67 -0.30 -15.11
C HIS A 153 9.35 -1.80 -15.15
N ARG A 154 10.41 -2.64 -15.13
CA ARG A 154 10.25 -4.09 -15.05
C ARG A 154 9.69 -4.51 -13.70
N GLN A 155 10.11 -3.86 -12.63
CA GLN A 155 9.59 -4.18 -11.31
C GLN A 155 8.14 -3.74 -11.18
N GLY A 156 7.39 -4.49 -10.38
CA GLY A 156 6.00 -4.19 -10.12
C GLY A 156 5.51 -4.84 -8.84
N LEU A 157 4.21 -4.73 -8.62
CA LEU A 157 3.57 -5.26 -7.44
C LEU A 157 2.21 -5.83 -7.79
N VAL A 158 1.83 -6.90 -7.12
CA VAL A 158 0.49 -7.48 -7.22
C VAL A 158 -0.15 -7.52 -5.85
N SER A 159 -1.46 -7.39 -5.82
CA SER A 159 -2.22 -7.52 -4.59
C SER A 159 -3.50 -8.30 -4.80
N PHE A 160 -3.86 -9.07 -3.79
CA PHE A 160 -5.09 -9.86 -3.73
C PHE A 160 -5.90 -9.34 -2.55
N SER A 161 -7.16 -8.97 -2.78
CA SER A 161 -8.08 -8.49 -1.75
C SER A 161 -9.18 -9.52 -1.53
N PHE A 162 -9.52 -9.77 -0.27
CA PHE A 162 -10.51 -10.77 0.15
C PHE A 162 -11.49 -10.19 1.16
N VAL A 163 -12.74 -10.63 1.12
CA VAL A 163 -13.72 -10.46 2.20
C VAL A 163 -14.02 -11.84 2.76
N GLY A 164 -13.64 -12.08 4.02
CA GLY A 164 -13.56 -13.44 4.55
C GLY A 164 -12.60 -14.28 3.69
N ARG A 165 -13.11 -15.33 3.05
CA ARG A 165 -12.35 -16.20 2.14
C ARG A 165 -12.56 -15.85 0.66
N GLU A 166 -13.51 -14.98 0.36
CA GLU A 166 -13.92 -14.69 -1.02
C GLU A 166 -12.96 -13.68 -1.66
N PRO A 167 -12.32 -14.00 -2.80
CA PRO A 167 -11.51 -13.03 -3.53
C PRO A 167 -12.42 -11.96 -4.15
N VAL A 168 -12.17 -10.69 -3.81
CA VAL A 168 -12.99 -9.57 -4.28
C VAL A 168 -12.28 -8.69 -5.31
N GLU A 169 -10.94 -8.68 -5.33
CA GLU A 169 -10.20 -7.86 -6.28
C GLU A 169 -8.76 -8.32 -6.44
N GLU A 170 -8.30 -8.41 -7.68
CA GLU A 170 -6.90 -8.60 -8.04
C GLU A 170 -6.35 -7.32 -8.67
N LYS A 171 -5.08 -7.03 -8.39
CA LYS A 171 -4.44 -5.82 -8.88
C LYS A 171 -3.03 -6.09 -9.34
N VAL A 172 -2.65 -5.41 -10.42
CA VAL A 172 -1.29 -5.28 -10.92
C VAL A 172 -0.92 -3.81 -10.88
N TYR A 173 0.14 -3.48 -10.15
CA TYR A 173 0.69 -2.14 -10.03
C TYR A 173 1.91 -2.06 -10.94
N VAL A 174 1.86 -1.13 -11.89
CA VAL A 174 2.97 -0.83 -12.79
C VAL A 174 3.38 0.62 -12.61
N TYR A 175 4.61 0.92 -12.97
CA TYR A 175 5.21 2.24 -12.78
C TYR A 175 5.64 2.76 -14.15
N PRO A 176 4.82 3.60 -14.80
CA PRO A 176 5.14 4.16 -16.10
C PRO A 176 6.42 5.00 -16.07
N THR A 177 7.26 4.87 -17.09
CA THR A 177 8.47 5.70 -17.29
C THR A 177 8.23 6.89 -18.23
N ALA A 178 7.01 7.00 -18.75
CA ALA A 178 6.56 8.08 -19.62
C ALA A 178 5.10 8.42 -19.31
N GLY A 179 4.69 9.63 -19.70
CA GLY A 179 3.34 10.15 -19.51
C GLY A 179 3.35 11.59 -18.99
N GLU A 180 2.23 12.28 -19.15
CA GLU A 180 2.03 13.60 -18.55
C GLU A 180 1.69 13.44 -17.07
N LEU A 181 2.40 14.17 -16.22
CA LEU A 181 2.12 14.23 -14.78
C LEU A 181 1.35 15.53 -14.48
N PRO A 182 0.33 15.49 -13.61
CA PRO A 182 -0.30 16.71 -13.14
C PRO A 182 0.72 17.56 -12.37
N GLU A 183 0.51 18.88 -12.37
CA GLU A 183 1.33 19.79 -11.57
C GLU A 183 1.33 19.35 -10.10
N GLY A 184 2.53 19.29 -9.50
CA GLY A 184 2.76 18.81 -8.13
C GLY A 184 3.09 17.32 -8.02
N ALA A 185 2.86 16.52 -9.06
CA ALA A 185 3.28 15.12 -9.12
C ALA A 185 4.68 14.97 -9.73
N TYR A 186 5.48 14.05 -9.20
CA TYR A 186 6.82 13.75 -9.70
C TYR A 186 6.99 12.30 -10.19
N ALA A 187 6.06 11.41 -9.82
CA ALA A 187 5.98 10.07 -10.37
C ALA A 187 4.53 9.60 -10.42
N GLN A 188 4.29 8.47 -11.09
CA GLN A 188 2.97 7.84 -11.13
C GLN A 188 3.08 6.33 -11.05
N ALA A 189 2.05 5.71 -10.47
CA ALA A 189 1.78 4.29 -10.54
C ALA A 189 0.40 4.07 -11.16
N HIS A 190 0.28 3.04 -11.97
CA HIS A 190 -1.00 2.57 -12.49
C HIS A 190 -1.40 1.31 -11.76
N MET A 191 -2.46 1.39 -10.98
CA MET A 191 -3.13 0.26 -10.35
C MET A 191 -4.17 -0.29 -11.31
N ILE A 192 -3.84 -1.40 -11.98
CA ILE A 192 -4.71 -2.09 -12.93
C ILE A 192 -5.47 -3.16 -12.18
N THR A 193 -6.80 -3.12 -12.25
CA THR A 193 -7.67 -3.98 -11.45
C THR A 193 -8.70 -4.69 -12.32
N ASP A 194 -9.20 -5.82 -11.85
CA ASP A 194 -10.31 -6.54 -12.49
C ASP A 194 -11.69 -5.91 -12.20
N GLN A 195 -11.81 -5.09 -11.16
CA GLN A 195 -13.08 -4.45 -10.77
C GLN A 195 -13.28 -3.03 -11.30
N ARG A 196 -12.21 -2.23 -11.38
CA ARG A 196 -12.26 -0.77 -11.61
C ARG A 196 -11.53 -0.30 -12.86
N GLY A 197 -10.89 -1.22 -13.59
CA GLY A 197 -10.01 -0.85 -14.70
C GLY A 197 -8.68 -0.27 -14.20
N VAL A 198 -8.19 0.77 -14.87
CA VAL A 198 -6.90 1.41 -14.56
C VAL A 198 -7.14 2.64 -13.68
N VAL A 199 -6.50 2.66 -12.52
CA VAL A 199 -6.51 3.80 -11.59
C VAL A 199 -5.11 4.38 -11.50
N ALA A 200 -4.96 5.65 -11.86
CA ALA A 200 -3.71 6.37 -11.69
C ALA A 200 -3.53 6.79 -10.21
N GLN A 201 -2.30 6.68 -9.75
CA GLN A 201 -1.84 7.14 -8.44
C GLN A 201 -0.61 8.02 -8.70
N PHE A 202 -0.58 9.20 -8.09
CA PHE A 202 0.47 10.16 -8.30
C PHE A 202 1.29 10.30 -7.02
N ASP A 203 2.60 10.12 -7.13
CA ASP A 203 3.52 10.44 -6.05
C ASP A 203 3.76 11.96 -6.12
N VAL A 204 3.54 12.65 -5.00
CA VAL A 204 3.35 14.10 -4.99
C VAL A 204 4.30 14.82 -4.04
N SER A 205 4.61 16.06 -4.41
CA SER A 205 5.36 16.97 -3.55
C SER A 205 4.65 18.32 -3.48
N GLY A 206 4.80 19.00 -2.34
CA GLY A 206 4.16 20.29 -2.11
C GLY A 206 2.77 20.17 -1.48
N ASP A 207 2.07 21.29 -1.43
CA ASP A 207 0.73 21.38 -0.84
C ASP A 207 -0.34 21.08 -1.88
N TRP A 208 -1.20 20.11 -1.59
CA TRP A 208 -2.34 19.71 -2.41
C TRP A 208 -3.68 20.20 -1.85
N SER A 209 -3.67 20.93 -0.73
CA SER A 209 -4.87 21.36 -0.01
C SER A 209 -5.90 22.07 -0.88
N ASP A 210 -5.46 22.98 -1.76
CA ASP A 210 -6.32 23.74 -2.69
C ASP A 210 -7.06 22.87 -3.72
N ARG A 211 -6.65 21.60 -3.88
CA ARG A 211 -7.27 20.64 -4.83
C ARG A 211 -8.25 19.69 -4.16
N LEU A 212 -8.35 19.74 -2.84
CA LEU A 212 -9.15 18.82 -2.03
C LEU A 212 -10.25 19.58 -1.28
N ASN A 213 -11.31 18.87 -0.93
CA ASN A 213 -12.28 19.39 0.02
C ASN A 213 -11.71 19.61 1.43
N SER A 214 -12.48 20.26 2.29
CA SER A 214 -12.03 20.63 3.64
C SER A 214 -11.56 19.42 4.45
N LEU A 215 -12.22 18.27 4.28
CA LEU A 215 -11.83 17.03 4.94
C LEU A 215 -10.45 16.55 4.47
N GLY A 216 -10.16 16.65 3.17
CA GLY A 216 -8.82 16.39 2.63
C GLY A 216 -7.77 17.35 3.20
N GLY A 217 -8.06 18.66 3.24
CA GLY A 217 -7.19 19.67 3.83
C GLY A 217 -6.86 19.38 5.30
N ASP A 218 -7.86 19.04 6.12
CA ASP A 218 -7.71 18.69 7.53
C ASP A 218 -6.80 17.45 7.72
N LEU A 219 -6.92 16.46 6.83
CA LEU A 219 -6.05 15.27 6.84
C LEU A 219 -4.60 15.66 6.55
N LEU A 220 -4.36 16.47 5.52
CA LEU A 220 -3.02 16.95 5.17
C LEU A 220 -2.37 17.72 6.32
N GLU A 221 -3.11 18.62 6.96
CA GLU A 221 -2.60 19.41 8.08
C GLU A 221 -2.19 18.53 9.26
N ARG A 222 -3.03 17.57 9.65
CA ARG A 222 -2.76 16.67 10.79
C ARG A 222 -1.51 15.81 10.58
N TYR A 223 -1.34 15.28 9.37
CA TYR A 223 -0.18 14.48 8.99
C TYR A 223 1.10 15.34 8.87
N SER A 224 0.98 16.54 8.28
CA SER A 224 2.07 17.52 8.19
C SER A 224 2.56 17.97 9.58
N ALA A 225 1.65 18.18 10.54
CA ALA A 225 1.99 18.52 11.92
C ALA A 225 2.82 17.42 12.64
N MET A 226 2.77 16.18 12.14
CA MET A 226 3.60 15.06 12.60
C MET A 226 4.90 14.87 11.81
N GLY A 227 5.17 15.75 10.84
CA GLY A 227 6.30 15.62 9.92
C GLY A 227 6.14 14.46 8.93
N GLN A 228 4.91 14.07 8.60
CA GLN A 228 4.59 12.95 7.71
C GLN A 228 3.69 13.44 6.56
N PRO A 229 4.20 14.27 5.62
CA PRO A 229 3.39 14.85 4.54
C PRO A 229 2.80 13.79 3.60
N LEU A 230 1.91 14.21 2.70
CA LEU A 230 1.31 13.33 1.68
C LEU A 230 2.37 12.69 0.79
N ASP A 231 2.25 11.38 0.57
CA ASP A 231 3.11 10.62 -0.34
C ASP A 231 2.51 10.50 -1.73
N THR A 232 1.35 9.85 -1.77
CA THR A 232 0.69 9.42 -2.98
C THR A 232 -0.77 9.85 -2.90
N ILE A 233 -1.35 10.23 -4.04
CA ILE A 233 -2.78 10.48 -4.18
C ILE A 233 -3.36 9.70 -5.36
N ALA A 234 -4.49 9.02 -5.15
CA ALA A 234 -5.37 8.59 -6.22
C ALA A 234 -6.49 9.63 -6.34
N TYR A 235 -6.32 10.61 -7.24
CA TYR A 235 -7.22 11.74 -7.39
C TYR A 235 -8.23 11.48 -8.51
N HIS A 236 -9.52 11.52 -8.22
CA HIS A 236 -10.58 11.50 -9.24
C HIS A 236 -11.13 12.92 -9.44
N ASP A 237 -11.59 13.53 -8.35
CA ASP A 237 -12.06 14.91 -8.32
C ASP A 237 -11.93 15.51 -6.90
N TYR A 238 -12.48 16.71 -6.71
CA TYR A 238 -12.42 17.48 -5.46
C TYR A 238 -13.02 16.76 -4.24
N ASP A 239 -14.00 15.89 -4.47
CA ASP A 239 -14.76 15.18 -3.45
C ASP A 239 -14.50 13.66 -3.45
N ASP A 240 -13.85 13.11 -4.48
CA ASP A 240 -13.46 11.70 -4.58
C ASP A 240 -11.94 11.56 -4.77
N PHE A 241 -11.25 11.16 -3.70
CA PHE A 241 -9.81 10.93 -3.74
C PHE A 241 -9.37 9.91 -2.68
N THR A 242 -8.15 9.36 -2.83
CA THR A 242 -7.49 8.58 -1.78
C THR A 242 -6.13 9.17 -1.48
N LEU A 243 -5.88 9.51 -0.22
CA LEU A 243 -4.58 9.97 0.27
C LEU A 243 -3.81 8.79 0.88
N TYR A 244 -2.51 8.72 0.63
CA TYR A 244 -1.61 7.71 1.19
C TYR A 244 -0.45 8.38 1.92
N PHE A 245 -0.14 7.90 3.11
CA PHE A 245 0.94 8.32 3.99
C PHE A 245 1.71 7.09 4.48
N PRO A 246 2.96 7.17 4.92
CA PRO A 246 3.90 8.31 4.95
C PRO A 246 4.56 8.55 3.58
N PRO A 247 5.31 9.66 3.40
CA PRO A 247 6.09 9.89 2.19
C PRO A 247 7.20 8.84 2.01
N ARG A 248 7.48 8.51 0.74
CA ARG A 248 8.72 7.83 0.35
C ARG A 248 9.87 8.84 0.46
N SER A 249 11.06 8.33 0.81
CA SER A 249 12.29 9.14 0.81
C SER A 249 12.45 9.80 -0.56
N LYS A 250 12.70 11.10 -0.61
CA LYS A 250 12.97 11.85 -1.85
C LYS A 250 14.39 11.63 -2.34
#